data_AF-A0A098BX45-F1
#
_entry.id   AF-A0A098BX45-F1
#
_cell.length_a   1.000
_cell.length_b   1.000
_cell.length_c   1.000
_cell.angle_alpha   90.00
_cell.angle_beta   90.00
_cell.angle_gamma   90.00
#
_symmetry.space_group_name_H-M   'P 1'
#
loop_
_entity.id
_entity.type
_entity.pdbx_description
1 polymer ?
#
loop_
_entity_poly.entity_id
_entity_poly.type
_entity_poly.pdbx_seq_one_letter_code
_entity_poly.pdbx_strand_id
1 'polypeptide(L)'
;MPKAEVEFEYSISNDSEGAEFEVIVHNPTDKIAFFMEFILSDKVSGEPVLPVFWNDNYISLLPGETRILKGTAKDNRAEQMEILMQGYNLDN
;
A
#
# COMPACT_ATOMS: atom_id res chain seq x y z
N MET A 1 17.90 12.24 1.13
CA MET A 1 18.00 10.78 0.87
C MET A 1 18.05 10.58 -0.64
N PRO A 2 18.91 9.68 -1.17
CA PRO A 2 18.89 9.31 -2.58
C PRO A 2 17.50 8.79 -3.00
N LYS A 3 17.08 9.07 -4.23
CA LYS A 3 15.80 8.56 -4.75
C LYS A 3 15.86 7.05 -4.99
N ALA A 4 14.85 6.32 -4.51
CA ALA A 4 14.68 4.88 -4.66
C ALA A 4 13.41 4.60 -5.46
N GLU A 5 13.51 3.68 -6.42
CA GLU A 5 12.38 3.15 -7.16
C GLU A 5 11.86 1.90 -6.44
N VAL A 6 10.55 1.71 -6.47
CA VAL A 6 9.88 0.61 -5.77
C VAL A 6 8.83 0.02 -6.69
N GLU A 7 8.79 -1.30 -6.75
CA GLU A 7 7.78 -2.05 -7.48
C GLU A 7 6.71 -2.50 -6.48
N PHE A 8 5.44 -2.31 -6.79
CA PHE A 8 4.37 -2.87 -5.98
C PHE A 8 3.19 -3.31 -6.82
N GLU A 9 2.49 -4.32 -6.30
CA GLU A 9 1.22 -4.80 -6.81
C GLU A 9 0.26 -4.99 -5.63
N TYR A 10 -1.05 -4.96 -5.92
CA TYR A 10 -2.06 -5.15 -4.90
C TYR A 10 -3.28 -5.89 -5.42
N SER A 11 -4.02 -6.49 -4.50
CA SER A 11 -5.34 -7.06 -4.75
C SER A 11 -6.32 -6.59 -3.68
N ILE A 12 -7.58 -6.39 -4.06
CA ILE A 12 -8.67 -6.00 -3.17
C ILE A 12 -9.86 -6.90 -3.50
N SER A 13 -10.43 -7.55 -2.49
CA SER A 13 -11.62 -8.39 -2.59
C SER A 13 -12.60 -8.07 -1.48
N ASN A 14 -13.88 -8.38 -1.71
CA ASN A 14 -14.87 -8.36 -0.63
C ASN A 14 -14.91 -9.73 0.06
N ASP A 15 -15.03 -9.72 1.38
CA ASP A 15 -15.38 -10.86 2.21
C ASP A 15 -16.74 -10.65 2.90
N SER A 16 -17.05 -11.42 3.94
CA SER A 16 -18.31 -11.28 4.70
C SER A 16 -18.37 -10.04 5.61
N GLU A 17 -17.24 -9.44 5.94
CA GLU A 17 -17.06 -8.37 6.93
C GLU A 17 -16.69 -7.02 6.29
N GLY A 18 -16.22 -7.01 5.04
CA GLY A 18 -15.62 -5.83 4.45
C GLY A 18 -14.88 -6.07 3.14
N ALA A 19 -14.07 -5.09 2.77
CA ALA A 19 -12.98 -5.27 1.83
C ALA A 19 -11.75 -5.81 2.59
N GLU A 20 -11.11 -6.83 2.05
CA GLU A 20 -9.77 -7.28 2.40
C GLU A 20 -8.81 -6.94 1.26
N PHE A 21 -7.56 -6.65 1.58
CA PHE A 21 -6.55 -6.34 0.58
C PHE A 21 -5.16 -6.81 0.98
N GLU A 22 -4.36 -7.08 -0.04
CA GLU A 22 -2.95 -7.45 0.07
C GLU A 22 -2.11 -6.56 -0.86
N VAL A 23 -0.97 -6.11 -0.37
CA VAL A 23 0.02 -5.34 -1.12
C VAL A 23 1.36 -6.07 -1.04
N ILE A 24 1.95 -6.35 -2.19
CA ILE A 24 3.31 -6.90 -2.29
C ILE A 24 4.20 -5.77 -2.80
N VAL A 25 5.19 -5.38 -2.00
CA VAL A 25 6.11 -4.29 -2.32
C VAL A 25 7.55 -4.80 -2.29
N HIS A 26 8.32 -4.45 -3.32
CA HIS A 26 9.72 -4.82 -3.50
C HIS A 26 10.57 -3.58 -3.76
N ASN A 27 11.73 -3.52 -3.10
CA ASN A 27 12.77 -2.54 -3.40
C ASN A 27 13.88 -3.19 -4.24
N PRO A 28 13.86 -3.05 -5.57
CA PRO A 28 14.89 -3.63 -6.44
C PRO A 28 16.21 -2.85 -6.42
N THR A 29 16.24 -1.67 -5.79
CA THR A 29 17.40 -0.77 -5.85
C THR A 29 18.46 -1.07 -4.80
N ASP A 30 19.62 -0.42 -4.93
CA ASP A 30 20.72 -0.44 -3.96
C ASP A 30 20.58 0.61 -2.84
N LYS A 31 19.43 1.30 -2.76
CA LYS A 31 19.14 2.35 -1.78
C LYS A 31 18.02 1.92 -0.85
N ILE A 32 17.91 2.53 0.33
CA ILE A 32 16.76 2.31 1.21
C ILE A 32 15.53 3.04 0.63
N ALA A 33 14.43 2.33 0.45
CA ALA A 33 13.11 2.93 0.24
C ALA A 33 12.52 3.29 1.60
N PHE A 34 12.48 4.58 1.92
CA PHE A 34 12.29 5.05 3.28
C PHE A 34 10.89 5.62 3.51
N PHE A 35 10.29 5.18 4.62
CA PHE A 35 9.05 5.69 5.19
C PHE A 35 7.91 5.78 4.17
N MET A 36 7.52 4.61 3.68
CA MET A 36 6.44 4.43 2.70
C MET A 36 5.11 4.18 3.40
N GLU A 37 4.10 4.92 2.98
CA GLU A 37 2.71 4.77 3.40
C GLU A 37 1.88 4.25 2.24
N PHE A 38 1.06 3.23 2.54
CA PHE A 38 0.05 2.70 1.64
C PHE A 38 -1.33 3.15 2.09
N ILE A 39 -2.13 3.63 1.14
CA ILE A 39 -3.43 4.24 1.39
C ILE A 39 -4.47 3.49 0.59
N LEU A 40 -5.48 2.93 1.27
CA LEU A 40 -6.70 2.47 0.61
C LEU A 40 -7.57 3.69 0.31
N SER A 41 -7.81 3.97 -0.96
CA SER A 41 -8.55 5.15 -1.42
C SER A 41 -9.73 4.76 -2.30
N ASP A 42 -10.78 5.57 -2.27
CA ASP A 42 -11.90 5.48 -3.21
C ASP A 42 -11.49 6.09 -4.55
N LYS A 43 -11.60 5.32 -5.65
CA LYS A 43 -11.17 5.69 -7.01
C LYS A 43 -11.85 6.95 -7.56
N VAL A 44 -13.06 7.25 -7.09
CA VAL A 44 -13.87 8.34 -7.66
C VAL A 44 -13.56 9.65 -6.94
N SER A 45 -13.55 9.61 -5.61
CA SER A 45 -13.30 10.78 -4.78
C SER A 45 -11.82 11.06 -4.55
N GLY A 46 -10.97 10.03 -4.61
CA GLY A 46 -9.56 10.09 -4.22
C GLY A 46 -9.36 10.11 -2.69
N GLU A 47 -10.44 10.06 -1.91
CA GLU A 47 -10.39 10.15 -0.46
C GLU A 47 -10.02 8.80 0.19
N PRO A 48 -9.30 8.80 1.32
CA PRO A 48 -9.01 7.58 2.07
C PRO A 48 -10.30 6.87 2.54
N VAL A 49 -10.34 5.56 2.36
CA VAL A 49 -11.40 4.70 2.92
C VAL A 49 -11.13 4.49 4.40
N LEU A 50 -12.10 4.84 5.26
CA LEU A 50 -11.98 4.75 6.71
C LEU A 50 -13.25 4.15 7.35
N PRO A 51 -13.13 3.38 8.45
CA PRO A 51 -11.88 2.95 9.08
C PRO A 51 -11.19 1.84 8.29
N VAL A 52 -9.85 1.90 8.26
CA VAL A 52 -8.98 0.88 7.67
C VAL A 52 -8.01 0.35 8.72
N PHE A 53 -7.74 -0.95 8.69
CA PHE A 53 -6.83 -1.63 9.61
C PHE A 53 -5.74 -2.33 8.82
N TRP A 54 -4.50 -1.88 8.98
CA TRP A 54 -3.31 -2.46 8.37
C TRP A 54 -2.57 -3.35 9.38
N ASN A 55 -1.96 -4.46 8.93
CA ASN A 55 -1.07 -5.25 9.77
C ASN A 55 0.29 -4.56 10.00
N ASP A 56 0.73 -3.78 9.01
CA ASP A 56 1.94 -2.98 9.00
C ASP A 56 1.77 -1.86 7.95
N ASN A 57 2.32 -0.68 8.20
CA ASN A 57 2.27 0.49 7.32
C ASN A 57 3.35 1.49 7.80
N TYR A 58 3.67 2.53 7.03
CA TYR A 58 4.80 3.44 7.32
C TYR A 58 6.14 2.69 7.39
N ILE A 59 6.35 1.74 6.48
CA ILE A 59 7.50 0.85 6.48
C ILE A 59 8.71 1.45 5.76
N SER A 60 9.87 0.85 5.94
CA SER A 60 11.03 1.08 5.08
C SER A 60 11.57 -0.26 4.59
N LEU A 61 12.05 -0.31 3.34
CA LEU A 61 12.64 -1.51 2.76
C LEU A 61 14.13 -1.28 2.49
N LEU A 62 14.94 -2.23 2.94
CA LEU A 62 16.34 -2.31 2.57
C LEU A 62 16.50 -2.72 1.09
N PRO A 63 17.70 -2.54 0.50
CA PRO A 63 18.00 -3.04 -0.84
C PRO A 63 17.65 -4.52 -1.01
N GLY A 64 16.87 -4.83 -2.05
CA GLY A 64 16.43 -6.19 -2.39
C GLY A 64 15.33 -6.75 -1.48
N GLU A 65 14.84 -6.00 -0.50
CA GLU A 65 13.81 -6.48 0.43
C GLU A 65 12.43 -6.48 -0.23
N THR A 66 11.62 -7.49 0.10
CA THR A 66 10.19 -7.57 -0.25
C THR A 66 9.37 -7.70 1.02
N ARG A 67 8.23 -7.02 1.06
CA ARG A 67 7.27 -7.14 2.16
C ARG A 67 5.85 -7.32 1.62
N ILE A 68 5.06 -8.08 2.37
CA ILE A 68 3.63 -8.28 2.12
C ILE A 68 2.87 -7.58 3.24
N LEU A 69 2.04 -6.61 2.86
CA LEU A 69 1.15 -5.87 3.74
C LEU A 69 -0.27 -6.33 3.50
N LYS A 70 -1.07 -6.37 4.57
CA LYS A 70 -2.47 -6.79 4.54
C LYS A 70 -3.31 -5.80 5.32
N GLY A 71 -4.55 -5.65 4.91
CA GLY A 71 -5.50 -4.91 5.71
C GLY A 71 -6.95 -5.18 5.36
N THR A 72 -7.82 -4.57 6.15
CA THR A 72 -9.27 -4.70 6.05
C THR A 72 -9.95 -3.36 6.23
N ALA A 73 -11.06 -3.14 5.54
CA ALA A 73 -11.94 -1.99 5.72
C ALA A 73 -13.40 -2.45 5.79
N LYS A 74 -14.21 -1.83 6.66
CA LYS A 74 -15.65 -2.16 6.80
C LYS A 74 -16.49 -1.50 5.72
N ASP A 75 -16.16 -1.76 4.46
CA ASP A 75 -16.82 -1.24 3.27
C ASP A 75 -16.74 -2.30 2.15
N ASN A 76 -17.89 -2.66 1.57
CA ASN A 76 -18.02 -3.79 0.63
C ASN A 76 -17.96 -3.35 -0.85
N ARG A 77 -17.30 -2.23 -1.13
CA ARG A 77 -17.17 -1.66 -2.49
C ARG A 77 -15.74 -1.83 -3.02
N ALA A 78 -15.13 -3.01 -2.83
CA ALA A 78 -13.75 -3.29 -3.26
C ALA A 78 -13.44 -2.85 -4.71
N GLU A 79 -14.39 -2.99 -5.63
CA GLU A 79 -14.22 -2.59 -7.03
C GLU A 79 -14.02 -1.07 -7.22
N GLN A 80 -14.53 -0.27 -6.27
CA GLN A 80 -14.39 1.19 -6.24
C GLN A 80 -13.12 1.64 -5.52
N MET A 81 -12.31 0.73 -5.00
CA MET A 81 -11.12 1.06 -4.21
C MET A 81 -9.83 0.80 -4.99
N GLU A 82 -8.79 1.55 -4.63
CA GLU A 82 -7.41 1.38 -5.09
C GLU A 82 -6.42 1.53 -3.94
N ILE A 83 -5.21 1.02 -4.12
CA ILE A 83 -4.09 1.28 -3.22
C ILE A 83 -3.17 2.32 -3.86
N LEU A 84 -2.97 3.42 -3.16
CA LEU A 84 -1.96 4.43 -3.48
C LEU A 84 -0.75 4.26 -2.57
N MET A 85 0.43 4.62 -3.06
CA MET A 85 1.66 4.62 -2.31
C MET A 85 2.28 6.02 -2.31
N GLN A 86 2.77 6.46 -1.16
CA GLN A 86 3.65 7.61 -1.04
C GLN A 86 4.84 7.28 -0.14
N GLY A 87 5.95 7.99 -0.31
CA GLY A 87 7.11 7.78 0.55
C GLY A 87 8.12 8.91 0.46
N TYR A 88 9.02 8.96 1.44
CA TYR A 88 9.91 10.11 1.64
C TYR A 88 10.89 10.34 0.48
N ASN A 89 11.43 9.26 -0.08
CA ASN A 89 12.45 9.32 -1.13
C ASN A 89 12.10 8.46 -2.36
N LEU A 90 10.82 8.24 -2.63
CA LEU A 90 10.42 7.52 -3.83
C LEU A 90 10.65 8.36 -5.08
N ASP A 91 11.14 7.72 -6.13
CA ASP A 91 11.08 8.24 -7.50
C ASP A 91 9.69 7.86 -8.04
N ASN A 92 8.90 8.87 -8.35
CA ASN A 92 7.53 8.74 -8.86
C ASN A 92 7.52 9.03 -10.36
#